data_AF-A0A7W0ZEE3-F1
#
_entry.id   AF-A0A7W0ZEE3-F1
#
_cell.length_a   1.000
_cell.length_b   1.000
_cell.length_c   1.000
_cell.angle_alpha   90.00
_cell.angle_beta   90.00
_cell.angle_gamma   90.00
#
_symmetry.space_group_name_H-M   'P 1'
#
loop_
_entity.id
_entity.type
_entity.pdbx_description
1 polymer ?
#
loop_
_entity_poly.entity_id
_entity_poly.type
_entity_poly.pdbx_seq_one_letter_code
_entity_poly.pdbx_strand_id
1 'polypeptide(L)'
;MEHISDVPIGVLRPQRFKSVLEPEAWALFEGMIDHARELFDGRVIWNVNSTAHGGGVAEMLRSLLTYSRGADVDARWVVIDGNDDFFRVTKRIHNMLHGAPGDGGPLGDEERDIYERALKGSAEELASLVRKDDVVILHDPQTAGLTKALTETGATIIWRCHVGLDNPNEVSRSAWNFLRPYMSAADAYIFSRKTFVWDDLDGDKIHIIAPSIDAFSPKNQELDPATVA
;
A
#
# COMPACT_ATOMS: atom_id res chain seq x y z
N MET A 1 -14.90 1.73 -19.85
CA MET A 1 -15.39 1.31 -18.52
C MET A 1 -14.40 1.89 -17.52
N GLU A 2 -14.86 2.36 -16.37
CA GLU A 2 -13.96 2.70 -15.26
C GLU A 2 -13.46 1.38 -14.66
N HIS A 3 -12.14 1.23 -14.59
CA HIS A 3 -11.41 0.07 -14.06
C HIS A 3 -10.67 0.41 -12.75
N ILE A 4 -10.72 1.67 -12.34
CA ILE A 4 -10.37 2.13 -11.00
C ILE A 4 -11.51 2.96 -10.43
N SER A 5 -11.52 3.14 -9.11
CA SER A 5 -12.44 4.07 -8.45
C SER A 5 -11.68 4.97 -7.49
N ASP A 6 -11.89 6.28 -7.61
CA ASP A 6 -11.40 7.23 -6.63
C ASP A 6 -12.11 7.04 -5.28
N VAL A 7 -11.31 7.02 -4.21
CA VAL A 7 -11.81 7.01 -2.85
C VAL A 7 -11.69 8.42 -2.27
N PRO A 8 -12.80 9.08 -1.90
CA PRO A 8 -12.75 10.40 -1.29
C PRO A 8 -11.92 10.40 0.00
N ILE A 9 -11.00 11.35 0.10
CA ILE A 9 -10.13 11.53 1.26
C ILE A 9 -10.51 12.83 1.96
N GLY A 10 -10.66 12.77 3.29
CA GLY A 10 -10.87 13.96 4.10
C GLY A 10 -9.61 14.83 4.19
N VAL A 11 -9.71 15.91 4.95
CA VAL A 11 -8.55 16.75 5.29
C VAL A 11 -8.54 16.96 6.80
N LEU A 12 -7.46 16.56 7.47
CA LEU A 12 -7.22 16.86 8.88
C LEU A 12 -5.84 17.46 9.06
N ARG A 13 -5.79 18.55 9.83
CA ARG A 13 -4.54 19.23 10.16
C ARG A 13 -3.65 18.34 11.04
N PRO A 14 -2.42 18.01 10.60
CA PRO A 14 -1.47 17.24 11.42
C PRO A 14 -1.10 17.93 12.74
N GLN A 15 -1.35 19.24 12.88
CA GLN A 15 -1.09 20.01 14.10
C GLN A 15 -1.78 19.47 15.35
N ARG A 16 -2.84 18.67 15.19
CA ARG A 16 -3.45 17.97 16.31
C ARG A 16 -2.50 16.99 17.01
N PHE A 17 -1.49 16.46 16.31
CA PHE A 17 -0.50 15.55 16.91
C PHE A 17 0.36 16.24 17.98
N LYS A 18 0.39 17.58 18.02
CA LYS A 18 1.03 18.35 19.10
C LYS A 18 0.48 18.02 20.49
N SER A 19 -0.75 17.54 20.61
CA SER A 19 -1.33 17.17 21.91
C SER A 19 -0.93 15.78 22.41
N VAL A 20 -0.31 14.95 21.56
CA VAL A 20 0.04 13.55 21.88
C VAL A 20 1.52 13.24 21.67
N LEU A 21 2.28 14.15 21.07
CA LEU A 21 3.72 14.03 20.87
C LEU A 21 4.46 14.90 21.90
N GLU A 22 5.57 14.37 22.42
CA GLU A 22 6.52 15.15 23.20
C GLU A 22 7.10 16.32 22.36
N PRO A 23 7.51 17.44 22.98
CA PRO A 23 7.92 18.64 22.26
C PRO A 23 9.00 18.42 21.20
N GLU A 24 10.00 17.59 21.48
CA GLU A 24 11.08 17.26 20.54
C GLU A 24 10.58 16.43 19.35
N ALA A 25 9.70 15.46 19.61
CA ALA A 25 9.08 14.65 18.56
C ALA A 25 8.12 15.49 17.69
N TRP A 26 7.40 16.43 18.29
CA TRP A 26 6.58 17.39 17.57
C TRP A 26 7.42 18.27 16.65
N ALA A 27 8.53 18.83 17.12
CA ALA A 27 9.40 19.68 16.30
C ALA A 27 9.98 18.92 15.09
N LEU A 28 10.38 17.65 15.29
CA LEU A 28 10.81 16.78 14.19
C LEU A 28 9.67 16.53 13.20
N PHE A 29 8.47 16.20 13.69
CA PHE A 29 7.32 15.94 12.85
C PHE A 29 6.87 17.17 12.05
N GLU A 30 6.91 18.36 12.66
CA GLU A 30 6.64 19.64 12.02
C GLU A 30 7.63 19.92 10.88
N GLY A 31 8.93 19.71 11.13
CA GLY A 31 9.95 19.83 10.07
C GLY A 31 9.74 18.83 8.92
N MET A 32 9.28 17.60 9.21
CA MET A 32 8.96 16.61 8.17
C MET A 32 7.75 17.00 7.33
N ILE A 33 6.76 17.71 7.91
CA ILE A 33 5.61 18.25 7.17
C ILE A 33 6.08 19.29 6.15
N ASP A 34 6.92 20.22 6.58
CA ASP A 34 7.44 21.27 5.69
C ASP A 34 8.34 20.68 4.60
N HIS A 35 9.20 19.72 4.96
CA HIS A 35 10.00 19.01 3.98
C HIS A 35 9.14 18.24 2.95
N ALA A 36 8.07 17.57 3.40
CA ALA A 36 7.18 16.84 2.50
C ALA A 36 6.47 17.77 1.50
N ARG A 37 6.07 18.98 1.92
CA ARG A 37 5.47 19.99 1.04
C ARG A 37 6.43 20.39 -0.08
N GLU A 38 7.67 20.71 0.27
CA GLU A 38 8.69 21.11 -0.70
C GLU A 38 9.05 19.95 -1.64
N LEU A 39 9.22 18.75 -1.10
CA LEU A 39 9.61 17.57 -1.87
C LEU A 39 8.54 17.15 -2.88
N PHE A 40 7.27 17.26 -2.49
CA PHE A 40 6.13 16.80 -3.29
C PHE A 40 5.40 17.94 -4.02
N ASP A 41 5.96 19.15 -4.03
CA ASP A 41 5.37 20.27 -4.78
C ASP A 41 5.23 19.91 -6.28
N GLY A 42 4.04 20.19 -6.82
CA GLY A 42 3.68 19.85 -8.19
C GLY A 42 3.53 18.36 -8.52
N ARG A 43 3.62 17.45 -7.53
CA ARG A 43 3.52 15.99 -7.72
C ARG A 43 2.28 15.43 -7.06
N VAL A 44 1.76 14.35 -7.64
CA VAL A 44 0.68 13.56 -7.02
C VAL A 44 1.25 12.32 -6.37
N ILE A 45 0.80 12.02 -5.15
CA ILE A 45 1.11 10.78 -4.43
C ILE A 45 -0.10 9.85 -4.52
N TRP A 46 -0.05 8.93 -5.47
CA TRP A 46 -1.09 7.94 -5.71
C TRP A 46 -0.93 6.75 -4.76
N ASN A 47 -2.00 6.42 -4.02
CA ASN A 47 -2.07 5.21 -3.19
C ASN A 47 -3.07 4.27 -3.84
N VAL A 48 -2.58 3.12 -4.30
CA VAL A 48 -3.38 2.14 -5.05
C VAL A 48 -3.52 0.87 -4.21
N ASN A 49 -4.75 0.43 -3.96
CA ASN A 49 -5.01 -0.86 -3.32
C ASN A 49 -6.27 -1.53 -3.91
N SER A 50 -6.73 -2.64 -3.33
CA SER A 50 -7.85 -3.43 -3.88
C SER A 50 -9.19 -3.22 -3.18
N THR A 51 -9.28 -2.35 -2.15
CA THR A 51 -10.56 -2.09 -1.46
C THR A 51 -10.54 -0.78 -0.65
N ALA A 52 -11.64 -0.04 -0.69
CA ALA A 52 -11.84 1.16 0.13
C ALA A 52 -12.37 0.85 1.55
N HIS A 53 -12.84 -0.38 1.76
CA HIS A 53 -13.54 -0.81 2.96
C HIS A 53 -13.04 -2.16 3.46
N GLY A 54 -12.90 -2.29 4.79
CA GLY A 54 -12.46 -3.51 5.44
C GLY A 54 -10.94 -3.72 5.35
N GLY A 55 -10.40 -4.36 6.38
CA GLY A 55 -8.97 -4.64 6.50
C GLY A 55 -8.13 -3.47 7.03
N GLY A 56 -6.94 -3.80 7.55
CA GLY A 56 -6.04 -2.83 8.17
C GLY A 56 -5.46 -1.79 7.20
N VAL A 57 -5.28 -2.15 5.92
CA VAL A 57 -4.73 -1.22 4.91
C VAL A 57 -5.69 -0.08 4.61
N ALA A 58 -6.99 -0.37 4.40
CA ALA A 58 -7.99 0.67 4.14
C ALA A 58 -8.20 1.57 5.37
N GLU A 59 -8.18 1.02 6.58
CA GLU A 59 -8.22 1.79 7.84
C GLU A 59 -7.01 2.72 7.94
N MET A 60 -5.80 2.20 7.71
CA MET A 60 -4.55 2.96 7.75
C MET A 60 -4.53 4.07 6.69
N LEU A 61 -4.88 3.78 5.43
CA LEU A 61 -4.88 4.76 4.34
C LEU A 61 -5.85 5.91 4.62
N ARG A 62 -7.03 5.61 5.17
CA ARG A 62 -8.02 6.65 5.50
C ARG A 62 -7.45 7.68 6.48
N SER A 63 -6.78 7.23 7.54
CA SER A 63 -6.14 8.14 8.50
C SER A 63 -4.93 8.83 7.90
N LEU A 64 -3.99 8.07 7.32
CA LEU A 64 -2.72 8.59 6.83
C LEU A 64 -2.93 9.67 5.76
N LEU A 65 -3.73 9.38 4.74
CA LEU A 65 -3.90 10.29 3.60
C LEU A 65 -4.68 11.55 3.99
N THR A 66 -5.57 11.45 4.97
CA THR A 66 -6.29 12.61 5.50
C THR A 66 -5.33 13.61 6.15
N TYR A 67 -4.29 13.13 6.83
CA TYR A 67 -3.22 13.98 7.37
C TYR A 67 -2.24 14.46 6.29
N SER A 68 -1.88 13.62 5.31
CA SER A 68 -1.05 14.04 4.18
C SER A 68 -1.69 15.20 3.41
N ARG A 69 -2.99 15.14 3.15
CA ARG A 69 -3.73 16.25 2.53
C ARG A 69 -3.78 17.48 3.42
N GLY A 70 -3.91 17.31 4.74
CA GLY A 70 -3.85 18.43 5.68
C GLY A 70 -2.46 19.02 5.87
N ALA A 71 -1.42 18.32 5.40
CA ALA A 71 -0.05 18.80 5.23
C ALA A 71 0.17 19.44 3.85
N ASP A 72 -0.87 19.70 3.06
CA ASP A 72 -0.78 20.27 1.70
C ASP A 72 -0.03 19.41 0.67
N VAL A 73 -0.02 18.08 0.87
CA VAL A 73 0.44 17.12 -0.16
C VAL A 73 -0.76 16.66 -0.99
N ASP A 74 -0.65 16.65 -2.33
CA ASP A 74 -1.68 16.08 -3.23
C ASP A 74 -1.62 14.55 -3.18
N ALA A 75 -2.20 14.00 -2.10
CA ALA A 75 -2.37 12.57 -1.91
C ALA A 75 -3.73 12.11 -2.44
N ARG A 76 -3.72 11.05 -3.25
CA ARG A 76 -4.89 10.43 -3.86
C ARG A 76 -4.96 8.95 -3.51
N TRP A 77 -6.19 8.43 -3.48
CA TRP A 77 -6.47 7.05 -3.16
C TRP A 77 -7.40 6.50 -4.21
N VAL A 78 -6.93 5.46 -4.89
CA VAL A 78 -7.64 4.75 -5.94
C VAL A 78 -7.68 3.27 -5.59
N VAL A 79 -8.82 2.65 -5.84
CA VAL A 79 -8.99 1.20 -5.74
C VAL A 79 -9.06 0.61 -7.13
N ILE A 80 -8.38 -0.51 -7.34
CA ILE A 80 -8.50 -1.28 -8.58
C ILE A 80 -9.80 -2.09 -8.58
N ASP A 81 -10.35 -2.29 -9.77
CA ASP A 81 -11.41 -3.26 -10.00
C ASP A 81 -10.85 -4.70 -10.00
N GLY A 82 -11.72 -5.67 -9.75
CA GLY A 82 -11.37 -7.08 -9.69
C GLY A 82 -12.62 -7.94 -9.72
N ASN A 83 -12.60 -9.01 -10.52
CA ASN A 83 -13.67 -10.01 -10.52
C ASN A 83 -13.44 -11.07 -9.43
N ASP A 84 -14.43 -11.95 -9.23
CA ASP A 84 -14.36 -13.00 -8.20
C ASP A 84 -13.14 -13.92 -8.36
N ASP A 85 -12.76 -14.23 -9.60
CA ASP A 85 -11.58 -15.05 -9.88
C ASP A 85 -10.28 -14.35 -9.49
N PHE A 86 -10.15 -13.06 -9.77
CA PHE A 86 -9.02 -12.25 -9.31
C PHE A 86 -8.93 -12.27 -7.79
N PHE A 87 -10.03 -11.97 -7.09
CA PHE A 87 -10.03 -11.95 -5.62
C PHE A 87 -9.78 -13.32 -5.00
N ARG A 88 -10.22 -14.41 -5.65
CA ARG A 88 -9.87 -15.78 -5.27
C ARG A 88 -8.35 -16.02 -5.36
N VAL A 89 -7.74 -15.67 -6.49
CA VAL A 89 -6.29 -15.80 -6.69
C VAL A 89 -5.50 -14.93 -5.72
N THR A 90 -5.87 -13.65 -5.54
CA THR A 90 -5.13 -12.78 -4.63
C THR A 90 -5.30 -13.16 -3.16
N LYS A 91 -6.46 -13.68 -2.76
CA LYS A 91 -6.67 -14.23 -1.42
C LYS A 91 -5.80 -15.47 -1.18
N ARG A 92 -5.65 -16.34 -2.19
CA ARG A 92 -4.71 -17.46 -2.15
C ARG A 92 -3.28 -16.96 -1.96
N ILE A 93 -2.82 -16.01 -2.78
CA ILE A 93 -1.48 -15.40 -2.66
C ILE A 93 -1.27 -14.81 -1.25
N HIS A 94 -2.22 -14.03 -0.74
CA HIS A 94 -2.16 -13.44 0.59
C HIS A 94 -1.98 -14.51 1.69
N ASN A 95 -2.80 -15.57 1.67
CA ASN A 95 -2.70 -16.65 2.65
C ASN A 95 -1.36 -17.38 2.55
N MET A 96 -0.89 -17.63 1.34
CA MET A 96 0.39 -18.28 1.09
C MET A 96 1.57 -17.44 1.58
N LEU A 97 1.53 -16.11 1.43
CA LEU A 97 2.53 -15.20 2.01
C LEU A 97 2.52 -15.18 3.55
N HIS A 98 1.42 -15.59 4.18
CA HIS A 98 1.38 -15.88 5.63
C HIS A 98 1.77 -17.32 5.97
N GLY A 99 2.21 -18.10 4.99
CA GLY A 99 2.65 -19.47 5.15
C GLY A 99 1.53 -20.52 5.19
N ALA A 100 0.28 -20.14 4.89
CA ALA A 100 -0.88 -21.02 4.88
C ALA A 100 -1.30 -21.38 3.43
N PRO A 101 -1.75 -22.61 3.14
CA PRO A 101 -2.08 -23.05 1.78
C PRO A 101 -3.32 -22.36 1.17
N GLY A 102 -4.06 -21.58 1.96
CA GLY A 102 -5.26 -20.88 1.49
C GLY A 102 -6.38 -21.85 1.09
N ASP A 103 -6.86 -21.74 -0.15
CA ASP A 103 -7.85 -22.66 -0.74
C ASP A 103 -7.20 -23.93 -1.33
N GLY A 104 -5.88 -24.09 -1.21
CA GLY A 104 -5.13 -25.26 -1.71
C GLY A 104 -4.93 -25.29 -3.22
N GLY A 105 -5.30 -24.25 -3.96
CA GLY A 105 -5.09 -24.19 -5.40
C GLY A 105 -3.66 -23.84 -5.80
N PRO A 106 -3.29 -24.03 -7.07
CA PRO A 106 -1.95 -23.72 -7.57
C PRO A 106 -1.72 -22.21 -7.77
N LEU A 107 -0.48 -21.82 -8.06
CA LEU A 107 -0.14 -20.50 -8.60
C LEU A 107 0.65 -20.69 -9.90
N GLY A 108 -0.05 -21.17 -10.92
CA GLY A 108 0.51 -21.46 -12.24
C GLY A 108 0.16 -20.41 -13.29
N ASP A 109 0.29 -20.81 -14.56
CA ASP A 109 0.05 -19.92 -15.71
C ASP A 109 -1.42 -19.49 -15.80
N GLU A 110 -2.37 -20.37 -15.48
CA GLU A 110 -3.81 -20.02 -15.46
C GLU A 110 -4.13 -18.93 -14.41
N GLU A 111 -3.57 -19.03 -13.21
CA GLU A 111 -3.72 -17.99 -12.19
C GLU A 111 -3.04 -16.68 -12.59
N ARG A 112 -1.89 -16.76 -13.28
CA ARG A 112 -1.20 -15.59 -13.81
C ARG A 112 -2.05 -14.88 -14.85
N ASP A 113 -2.65 -15.63 -15.77
CA ASP A 113 -3.55 -15.08 -16.78
C ASP A 113 -4.78 -14.42 -16.16
N ILE A 114 -5.38 -15.02 -15.13
CA ILE A 114 -6.49 -14.41 -14.37
C ILE A 114 -6.04 -13.10 -13.74
N TYR A 115 -4.90 -13.12 -13.06
CA TYR A 115 -4.35 -11.98 -12.34
C TYR A 115 -4.02 -10.80 -13.27
N GLU A 116 -3.28 -11.05 -14.36
CA GLU A 116 -2.86 -10.02 -15.31
C GLU A 116 -4.05 -9.48 -16.11
N ARG A 117 -4.99 -10.35 -16.52
CA ARG A 117 -6.18 -9.92 -17.26
C ARG A 117 -7.07 -8.99 -16.44
N ALA A 118 -7.23 -9.27 -15.15
CA ALA A 118 -8.00 -8.42 -14.26
C ALA A 118 -7.35 -7.03 -14.08
N LEU A 119 -6.01 -6.97 -13.99
CA LEU A 119 -5.28 -5.72 -13.80
C LEU A 119 -5.12 -4.87 -15.06
N LYS A 120 -5.30 -5.45 -16.25
CA LYS A 120 -5.03 -4.77 -17.52
C LYS A 120 -5.78 -3.43 -17.65
N GLY A 121 -7.08 -3.42 -17.37
CA GLY A 121 -7.88 -2.20 -17.46
C GLY A 121 -7.42 -1.12 -16.48
N SER A 122 -7.17 -1.50 -15.22
CA SER A 122 -6.68 -0.57 -14.20
C SER A 122 -5.27 -0.04 -14.55
N ALA A 123 -4.41 -0.86 -15.13
CA ALA A 123 -3.08 -0.46 -15.57
C ALA A 123 -3.15 0.59 -16.69
N GLU A 124 -3.98 0.36 -17.71
CA GLU A 124 -4.19 1.29 -18.83
C GLU A 124 -4.77 2.62 -18.34
N GLU A 125 -5.76 2.57 -17.46
CA GLU A 125 -6.41 3.77 -16.92
C GLU A 125 -5.47 4.56 -16.01
N LEU A 126 -4.80 3.92 -15.05
CA LEU A 126 -3.83 4.59 -14.18
C LEU A 126 -2.67 5.19 -14.98
N ALA A 127 -2.14 4.47 -15.97
CA ALA A 127 -1.06 4.98 -16.81
C ALA A 127 -1.46 6.23 -17.62
N SER A 128 -2.76 6.42 -17.89
CA SER A 128 -3.27 7.63 -18.55
C SER A 128 -3.42 8.84 -17.61
N LEU A 129 -3.48 8.60 -16.29
CA LEU A 129 -3.68 9.62 -15.26
C LEU A 129 -2.37 10.03 -14.57
N VAL A 130 -1.50 9.06 -14.31
CA VAL A 130 -0.21 9.23 -13.66
C VAL A 130 0.74 10.01 -14.58
N ARG A 131 1.41 11.00 -14.01
CA ARG A 131 2.35 11.85 -14.74
C ARG A 131 3.78 11.49 -14.39
N LYS A 132 4.70 11.91 -15.26
CA LYS A 132 6.13 11.91 -14.97
C LYS A 132 6.38 12.60 -13.61
N ASP A 133 7.28 12.01 -12.81
CA ASP A 133 7.71 12.51 -11.49
C ASP A 133 6.66 12.43 -10.36
N ASP A 134 5.44 11.93 -10.63
CA ASP A 134 4.51 11.47 -9.60
C ASP A 134 5.10 10.30 -8.80
N VAL A 135 4.52 10.01 -7.64
CA VAL A 135 4.83 8.81 -6.85
C VAL A 135 3.62 7.91 -6.79
N VAL A 136 3.80 6.63 -7.12
CA VAL A 136 2.76 5.61 -6.99
C VAL A 136 3.16 4.59 -5.95
N ILE A 137 2.34 4.47 -4.91
CA ILE A 137 2.47 3.46 -3.86
C ILE A 137 1.45 2.36 -4.15
N LEU A 138 1.96 1.20 -4.53
CA LEU A 138 1.20 -0.02 -4.81
C LEU A 138 1.13 -0.85 -3.52
N HIS A 139 -0.07 -0.95 -2.94
CA HIS A 139 -0.28 -1.69 -1.70
C HIS A 139 -0.60 -3.16 -1.98
N ASP A 140 0.16 -4.04 -1.33
CA ASP A 140 -0.07 -5.49 -1.25
C ASP A 140 0.00 -6.26 -2.59
N PRO A 141 -0.05 -7.60 -2.55
CA PRO A 141 0.07 -8.45 -3.74
C PRO A 141 -0.93 -8.17 -4.86
N GLN A 142 -2.12 -7.65 -4.53
CA GLN A 142 -3.18 -7.36 -5.50
C GLN A 142 -2.72 -6.38 -6.58
N THR A 143 -1.83 -5.45 -6.24
CA THR A 143 -1.41 -4.36 -7.12
C THR A 143 -0.05 -4.57 -7.77
N ALA A 144 0.68 -5.63 -7.38
CA ALA A 144 2.03 -5.91 -7.85
C ALA A 144 2.15 -5.94 -9.39
N GLY A 145 1.17 -6.51 -10.09
CA GLY A 145 1.14 -6.59 -11.56
C GLY A 145 1.07 -5.25 -12.29
N LEU A 146 0.73 -4.16 -11.59
CA LEU A 146 0.68 -2.81 -12.18
C LEU A 146 2.06 -2.19 -12.35
N THR A 147 3.07 -2.67 -11.63
CA THR A 147 4.40 -2.05 -11.51
C THR A 147 4.97 -1.68 -12.88
N LYS A 148 5.05 -2.65 -13.79
CA LYS A 148 5.65 -2.45 -15.12
C LYS A 148 4.98 -1.33 -15.92
N ALA A 149 3.65 -1.36 -16.03
CA ALA A 149 2.91 -0.38 -16.82
C ALA A 149 3.06 1.04 -16.25
N LEU A 150 3.18 1.17 -14.93
CA LEU A 150 3.30 2.47 -14.28
C LEU A 150 4.73 3.01 -14.31
N THR A 151 5.77 2.16 -14.28
CA THR A 151 7.16 2.60 -14.48
C THR A 151 7.34 3.27 -15.86
N GLU A 152 6.62 2.83 -16.89
CA GLU A 152 6.68 3.40 -18.24
C GLU A 152 6.15 4.87 -18.30
N THR A 153 5.40 5.32 -17.30
CA THR A 153 4.94 6.72 -17.19
C THR A 153 6.04 7.69 -16.74
N GLY A 154 7.16 7.17 -16.21
CA GLY A 154 8.22 7.96 -15.60
C GLY A 154 7.92 8.44 -14.16
N ALA A 155 6.90 7.87 -13.52
CA ALA A 155 6.65 8.00 -12.08
C ALA A 155 7.60 7.11 -11.26
N THR A 156 7.78 7.47 -9.99
CA THR A 156 8.47 6.61 -9.01
C THR A 156 7.50 5.58 -8.45
N ILE A 157 7.80 4.29 -8.59
CA ILE A 157 6.94 3.18 -8.20
C ILE A 157 7.45 2.51 -6.94
N ILE A 158 6.64 2.55 -5.89
CA ILE A 158 6.93 1.97 -4.58
C ILE A 158 5.95 0.83 -4.33
N TRP A 159 6.44 -0.39 -4.11
CA TRP A 159 5.59 -1.49 -3.64
C TRP A 159 5.63 -1.60 -2.13
N ARG A 160 4.47 -1.56 -1.48
CA ARG A 160 4.34 -1.66 -0.02
C ARG A 160 3.63 -2.96 0.34
N CYS A 161 4.38 -3.90 0.91
CA CYS A 161 3.89 -5.18 1.37
C CYS A 161 3.50 -5.11 2.85
N HIS A 162 2.22 -5.33 3.16
CA HIS A 162 1.70 -5.33 4.53
C HIS A 162 1.70 -6.74 5.14
N VAL A 163 1.89 -7.77 4.30
CA VAL A 163 1.93 -9.17 4.68
C VAL A 163 3.36 -9.70 4.73
N GLY A 164 3.53 -10.83 5.41
CA GLY A 164 4.80 -11.53 5.49
C GLY A 164 4.80 -12.55 6.62
N LEU A 165 5.92 -13.25 6.77
CA LEU A 165 6.17 -14.21 7.82
C LEU A 165 7.61 -14.12 8.30
N ASP A 166 7.87 -14.50 9.56
CA ASP A 166 9.21 -14.41 10.12
C ASP A 166 10.18 -15.44 9.53
N ASN A 167 9.68 -16.62 9.14
CA ASN A 167 10.48 -17.70 8.58
C ASN A 167 9.80 -18.27 7.32
N PRO A 168 10.27 -17.90 6.11
CA PRO A 168 9.70 -18.39 4.85
C PRO A 168 9.64 -19.92 4.74
N ASN A 169 8.47 -20.44 4.38
CA ASN A 169 8.23 -21.84 4.05
C ASN A 169 7.99 -22.04 2.54
N GLU A 170 7.89 -23.29 2.08
CA GLU A 170 7.70 -23.61 0.66
C GLU A 170 6.47 -22.94 0.04
N VAL A 171 5.37 -22.88 0.80
CA VAL A 171 4.11 -22.25 0.38
C VAL A 171 4.31 -20.74 0.15
N SER A 172 4.92 -20.05 1.12
CA SER A 172 5.22 -18.62 1.00
C SER A 172 6.21 -18.31 -0.12
N ARG A 173 7.19 -19.19 -0.37
CA ARG A 173 8.13 -19.08 -1.48
C ARG A 173 7.44 -19.26 -2.84
N SER A 174 6.44 -20.15 -2.94
CA SER A 174 5.64 -20.28 -4.16
C SER A 174 4.86 -19.01 -4.48
N ALA A 175 4.24 -18.38 -3.47
CA ALA A 175 3.58 -17.09 -3.65
C ALA A 175 4.56 -15.95 -4.00
N TRP A 176 5.74 -15.94 -3.38
CA TRP A 176 6.79 -14.99 -3.76
C TRP A 176 7.24 -15.18 -5.20
N ASN A 177 7.50 -16.42 -5.63
CA ASN A 177 7.89 -16.72 -7.01
C ASN A 177 6.82 -16.27 -8.02
N PHE A 178 5.54 -16.30 -7.64
CA PHE A 178 4.46 -15.77 -8.47
C PHE A 178 4.59 -14.25 -8.66
N LEU A 179 4.88 -13.51 -7.59
CA LEU A 179 4.93 -12.03 -7.59
C LEU A 179 6.27 -11.45 -8.07
N ARG A 180 7.37 -12.15 -7.83
CA ARG A 180 8.74 -11.69 -8.09
C ARG A 180 8.95 -11.08 -9.50
N PRO A 181 8.41 -11.65 -10.60
CA PRO A 181 8.58 -11.05 -11.92
C PRO A 181 8.14 -9.59 -12.00
N TYR A 182 7.09 -9.21 -11.26
CA TYR A 182 6.56 -7.85 -11.27
C TYR A 182 7.40 -6.88 -10.44
N MET A 183 8.14 -7.37 -9.45
CA MET A 183 8.90 -6.54 -8.51
C MET A 183 10.13 -5.90 -9.15
N SER A 184 10.71 -6.54 -10.17
CA SER A 184 11.92 -6.05 -10.86
C SER A 184 11.83 -4.60 -11.36
N ALA A 185 10.63 -4.12 -11.68
CA ALA A 185 10.37 -2.78 -12.21
C ALA A 185 10.14 -1.71 -11.13
N ALA A 186 10.05 -2.08 -9.85
CA ALA A 186 9.82 -1.11 -8.77
C ALA A 186 11.12 -0.38 -8.39
N ASP A 187 10.95 0.88 -7.96
CA ASP A 187 12.05 1.74 -7.49
C ASP A 187 12.36 1.49 -6.01
N ALA A 188 11.35 1.14 -5.21
CA ALA A 188 11.50 0.83 -3.79
C ALA A 188 10.49 -0.20 -3.30
N TYR A 189 10.86 -0.90 -2.22
CA TYR A 189 10.03 -1.85 -1.51
C TYR A 189 9.90 -1.46 -0.04
N ILE A 190 8.67 -1.39 0.47
CA ILE A 190 8.40 -1.11 1.87
C ILE A 190 7.83 -2.35 2.54
N PHE A 191 8.48 -2.78 3.64
CA PHE A 191 8.00 -3.86 4.51
C PHE A 191 7.78 -3.37 5.94
N SER A 192 6.85 -4.01 6.64
CA SER A 192 6.58 -3.71 8.06
C SER A 192 7.69 -4.19 9.01
N ARG A 193 8.45 -5.22 8.61
CA ARG A 193 9.50 -5.85 9.42
C ARG A 193 10.64 -6.34 8.54
N LYS A 194 11.87 -6.29 9.06
CA LYS A 194 13.04 -6.84 8.35
C LYS A 194 12.91 -8.34 8.05
N THR A 195 12.23 -9.09 8.92
CA THR A 195 12.00 -10.53 8.72
C THR A 195 11.07 -10.85 7.54
N PHE A 196 10.29 -9.88 7.06
CA PHE A 196 9.37 -10.07 5.93
C PHE A 196 10.03 -9.87 4.56
N VAL A 197 11.31 -9.46 4.55
CA VAL A 197 12.06 -9.15 3.33
C VAL A 197 12.49 -10.44 2.63
N TRP A 198 12.28 -10.51 1.32
CA TRP A 198 12.74 -11.61 0.46
C TRP A 198 14.22 -11.47 0.11
N ASP A 199 14.92 -12.60 0.08
CA ASP A 199 16.39 -12.68 -0.02
C ASP A 199 16.96 -12.31 -1.38
N ASP A 200 16.13 -12.32 -2.44
CA ASP A 200 16.51 -11.98 -3.81
C ASP A 200 16.13 -10.55 -4.23
N LEU A 201 15.67 -9.72 -3.29
CA LEU A 201 15.43 -8.29 -3.52
C LEU A 201 16.72 -7.47 -3.38
N ASP A 202 16.81 -6.41 -4.17
CA ASP A 202 17.89 -5.43 -4.09
C ASP A 202 17.82 -4.68 -2.75
N GLY A 203 18.82 -4.90 -1.89
CA GLY A 203 18.89 -4.34 -0.55
C GLY A 203 18.87 -2.82 -0.50
N ASP A 204 19.38 -2.14 -1.54
CA ASP A 204 19.43 -0.67 -1.60
C ASP A 204 18.05 -0.04 -1.84
N LYS A 205 17.09 -0.85 -2.31
CA LYS A 205 15.69 -0.45 -2.55
C LYS A 205 14.75 -0.76 -1.38
N ILE A 206 15.26 -1.38 -0.31
CA ILE A 206 14.42 -1.92 0.78
C ILE A 206 14.32 -0.93 1.94
N HIS A 207 13.08 -0.60 2.31
CA HIS A 207 12.77 0.26 3.44
C HIS A 207 11.88 -0.49 4.44
N ILE A 208 12.19 -0.34 5.73
CA ILE A 208 11.38 -0.89 6.81
C ILE A 208 10.58 0.24 7.45
N ILE A 209 9.26 0.19 7.31
CA ILE A 209 8.33 1.17 7.91
C ILE A 209 7.28 0.39 8.70
N ALA A 210 7.41 0.44 10.03
CA ALA A 210 6.48 -0.23 10.92
C ALA A 210 5.04 0.30 10.73
N PRO A 211 4.02 -0.55 10.92
CA PRO A 211 2.64 -0.08 10.97
C PRO A 211 2.45 0.89 12.13
N SER A 212 1.53 1.82 11.96
CA SER A 212 1.20 2.83 12.95
C SER A 212 -0.29 2.81 13.27
N ILE A 213 -0.64 3.44 14.39
CA ILE A 213 -2.03 3.66 14.80
C ILE A 213 -2.32 5.16 14.77
N ASP A 214 -3.53 5.53 14.40
CA ASP A 214 -4.01 6.90 14.52
C ASP A 214 -4.52 7.13 15.94
N ALA A 215 -3.78 7.90 16.75
CA ALA A 215 -4.10 8.21 18.14
C ALA A 215 -5.50 8.79 18.34
N PHE A 216 -6.12 9.33 17.29
CA PHE A 216 -7.42 9.97 17.36
C PHE A 216 -8.56 9.17 16.72
N SER A 217 -8.27 7.99 16.17
CA SER A 217 -9.33 7.14 15.61
C SER A 217 -10.21 6.58 16.74
N PRO A 218 -11.52 6.31 16.49
CA PRO A 218 -12.42 5.79 17.51
C PRO A 218 -11.93 4.52 18.22
N LYS A 219 -11.12 3.71 17.53
CA LYS A 219 -10.55 2.47 18.05
C LYS A 219 -9.46 2.68 19.11
N ASN A 220 -8.83 3.86 19.11
CA ASN A 220 -7.68 4.18 19.96
C ASN A 220 -8.00 5.25 21.00
N GLN A 221 -9.25 5.71 21.07
CA GLN A 221 -9.68 6.66 22.10
C GLN A 221 -9.83 5.94 23.44
N GLU A 222 -9.44 6.61 24.52
CA GLU A 222 -9.76 6.15 25.86
C GLU A 222 -11.28 6.11 26.04
N LEU A 223 -11.80 4.94 26.42
CA LEU A 223 -13.20 4.80 26.78
C LEU A 223 -13.37 5.14 28.27
N ASP A 224 -14.38 5.96 28.58
CA ASP A 224 -14.80 6.17 29.96
C ASP A 224 -15.18 4.80 30.58
N PRO A 225 -14.74 4.50 31.82
CA PRO A 225 -15.17 3.30 32.55
C PRO A 225 -16.68 3.03 32.50
N ALA A 226 -17.53 4.07 32.44
CA ALA A 226 -18.98 3.94 32.32
C ALA A 226 -19.48 3.44 30.95
N THR A 227 -18.65 3.53 29.90
CA THR A 227 -18.96 3.05 28.54
C THR A 227 -18.56 1.58 28.35
N VAL A 228 -17.71 1.05 29.22
CA VAL A 228 -17.18 -0.33 29.18
C VAL A 228 -18.00 -1.28 30.07
N ALA A 229 -18.91 -0.74 30.89
CA ALA A 229 -19.74 -1.47 31.85
C ALA A 229 -21.08 -1.97 31.27
#